data_AF-A0A6L5G5Q4-F1
#
_entry.id   AF-A0A6L5G5Q4-F1
#
_cell.length_a   1.000
_cell.length_b   1.000
_cell.length_c   1.000
_cell.angle_alpha   90.00
_cell.angle_beta   90.00
_cell.angle_gamma   90.00
#
_symmetry.space_group_name_H-M   'P 1'
#
loop_
_entity.id
_entity.type
_entity.pdbx_description
1 polymer ?
#
loop_
_entity_poly.entity_id
_entity_poly.type
_entity_poly.pdbx_seq_one_letter_code
_entity_poly.pdbx_strand_id
1 'polypeptide(L)'
;MDNPIVWILILLLLIGLILMFAVIGGRNKLVRLRNITQESWAQIDVELQRRYDLLDNLMYVVQQAAGAENATLRQVAEARALAMQARQDPNAGHAAQGQVEGQLGNAIRGVIHMQEQYPALQTNQNFLQLQTELTETENRIAAPRRFYNANVREYNTALQVFPGSISAKMGGFKPEEYFELDTPEARTAPKLRDMGQPAFMQQPQQQQMPPQPPPGQLPPGGYGAPQPGYGQSPQPGYQQQPGYAQPQQPGYGQSPQPGYGAPQPGHAPGYGAPQPGYPQQPQQPQQPGYGQQPYGR
;
A
#
# COMPACT_ATOMS: atom_id res chain seq x y z
N MET A 1 -63.99 1.36 -7.18
CA MET A 1 -63.15 2.37 -7.86
C MET A 1 -61.74 1.80 -7.96
N ASP A 2 -61.59 0.68 -8.66
CA ASP A 2 -60.29 0.03 -8.84
C ASP A 2 -59.84 0.31 -10.27
N ASN A 3 -59.27 1.48 -10.48
CA ASN A 3 -58.68 1.83 -11.77
C ASN A 3 -57.27 1.25 -11.80
N PRO A 4 -57.01 0.11 -12.47
CA PRO A 4 -55.68 -0.52 -12.50
C PRO A 4 -54.60 0.43 -13.03
N ILE A 5 -55.01 1.38 -13.88
CA ILE A 5 -54.16 2.46 -14.41
C ILE A 5 -53.59 3.33 -13.29
N VAL A 6 -54.38 3.68 -12.27
CA VAL A 6 -53.91 4.52 -11.15
C VAL A 6 -52.85 3.79 -10.34
N TRP A 7 -53.03 2.49 -10.10
CA TRP A 7 -52.04 1.67 -9.41
C TRP A 7 -50.74 1.51 -10.20
N ILE A 8 -50.82 1.34 -11.53
CA ILE A 8 -49.64 1.30 -12.40
C ILE A 8 -48.87 2.62 -12.35
N LEU A 9 -49.56 3.76 -12.40
CA LEU A 9 -48.93 5.08 -12.31
C LEU A 9 -48.24 5.30 -10.95
N ILE A 10 -48.87 4.88 -9.86
CA ILE A 10 -48.27 4.93 -8.52
C ILE A 10 -47.01 4.06 -8.46
N LEU A 11 -47.06 2.84 -8.99
CA LEU A 11 -45.90 1.93 -9.04
C LEU A 11 -44.73 2.56 -9.83
N LEU A 12 -45.01 3.12 -11.01
CA LEU A 12 -43.99 3.78 -11.83
C LEU A 12 -43.37 5.00 -11.14
N LEU A 13 -44.19 5.81 -10.46
CA LEU A 13 -43.71 6.95 -9.67
C LEU A 13 -42.79 6.49 -8.53
N LEU A 14 -43.16 5.42 -7.83
CA LEU A 14 -42.37 4.86 -6.73
C LEU A 14 -41.03 4.30 -7.23
N ILE A 15 -41.03 3.58 -8.36
CA ILE A 15 -39.80 3.10 -9.02
C ILE A 15 -38.92 4.29 -9.44
N GLY A 16 -39.51 5.33 -10.04
CA GLY A 16 -38.79 6.55 -10.44
C GLY A 16 -38.12 7.24 -9.26
N LEU A 17 -38.82 7.33 -8.13
CA LEU A 17 -38.29 7.92 -6.88
C LEU A 17 -37.12 7.10 -6.33
N ILE A 18 -37.22 5.77 -6.33
CA ILE A 18 -36.14 4.86 -5.89
C ILE A 18 -34.90 5.04 -6.79
N LEU A 19 -35.08 5.08 -8.11
CA LEU A 19 -33.98 5.29 -9.05
C LEU A 19 -33.32 6.65 -8.85
N MET A 20 -34.11 7.70 -8.63
CA MET A 20 -33.61 9.04 -8.34
C MET A 20 -32.72 9.06 -7.10
N PHE A 21 -33.19 8.49 -5.98
CA PHE A 21 -32.38 8.40 -4.75
C PHE A 21 -31.13 7.52 -4.93
N ALA A 22 -31.22 6.43 -5.69
CA ALA A 22 -30.08 5.57 -5.99
C ALA A 22 -28.99 6.32 -6.78
N VAL A 23 -29.37 7.14 -7.76
CA VAL A 23 -28.42 7.95 -8.55
C VAL A 23 -27.75 9.02 -7.69
N ILE A 24 -28.51 9.71 -6.83
CA ILE A 24 -27.98 10.73 -5.91
C ILE A 24 -26.99 10.09 -4.92
N GLY A 25 -27.36 8.97 -4.29
CA GLY A 25 -26.49 8.22 -3.39
C GLY A 25 -25.22 7.72 -4.10
N GLY A 26 -25.36 7.23 -5.33
CA GLY A 26 -24.24 6.81 -6.17
C GLY A 26 -23.27 7.96 -6.46
N ARG A 27 -23.78 9.15 -6.82
CA ARG A 27 -22.93 10.33 -7.06
C ARG A 27 -22.16 10.74 -5.80
N ASN A 28 -22.83 10.81 -4.65
CA ASN A 28 -22.18 11.18 -3.39
C ASN A 28 -21.07 10.18 -3.01
N LYS A 29 -21.33 8.87 -3.20
CA LYS A 29 -20.32 7.83 -2.99
C LYS A 29 -19.11 8.02 -3.91
N LEU A 30 -19.34 8.24 -5.21
CA LEU A 30 -18.27 8.42 -6.19
C LEU A 30 -17.42 9.66 -5.91
N VAL A 31 -18.03 10.78 -5.51
CA VAL A 31 -17.30 12.00 -5.10
C VAL A 31 -16.41 11.71 -3.88
N ARG A 32 -16.95 11.03 -2.86
CA ARG A 32 -16.18 10.67 -1.67
C ARG A 32 -14.98 9.78 -2.01
N LEU A 33 -15.18 8.74 -2.82
CA LEU A 33 -14.11 7.84 -3.23
C LEU A 33 -13.03 8.53 -4.08
N ARG A 34 -13.44 9.45 -4.97
CA ARG A 34 -12.49 10.28 -5.72
C ARG A 34 -11.63 11.13 -4.78
N ASN A 35 -12.25 11.82 -3.83
CA ASN A 35 -11.51 12.68 -2.90
C ASN A 35 -10.51 11.88 -2.05
N ILE A 36 -10.92 10.70 -1.54
CA ILE A 36 -10.02 9.81 -0.78
C ILE A 36 -8.88 9.31 -1.68
N THR A 37 -9.16 9.00 -2.95
CA THR A 37 -8.13 8.59 -3.91
C THR A 37 -7.13 9.72 -4.15
N GLN A 38 -7.59 10.95 -4.36
CA GLN A 38 -6.74 12.14 -4.51
C GLN A 38 -5.93 12.46 -3.25
N GLU A 39 -6.52 12.32 -2.06
CA GLU A 39 -5.82 12.49 -0.79
C GLU A 39 -4.69 11.45 -0.62
N SER A 40 -4.97 10.18 -0.95
CA SER A 40 -3.93 9.14 -0.92
C SER A 40 -2.84 9.35 -1.97
N TRP A 41 -3.16 9.96 -3.11
CA TRP A 41 -2.15 10.36 -4.10
C TRP A 41 -1.24 11.47 -3.55
N ALA A 42 -1.81 12.49 -2.90
CA ALA A 42 -1.04 13.58 -2.31
C ALA A 42 0.00 13.08 -1.30
N GLN A 43 -0.29 11.99 -0.56
CA GLN A 43 0.67 11.36 0.35
C GLN A 43 1.86 10.74 -0.39
N ILE A 44 1.64 10.16 -1.58
CA ILE A 44 2.72 9.67 -2.44
C ILE A 44 3.55 10.85 -2.96
N ASP A 45 2.88 11.90 -3.46
CA ASP A 45 3.55 13.05 -4.07
C ASP A 45 4.51 13.77 -3.09
N VAL A 46 4.14 13.88 -1.82
CA VAL A 46 5.01 14.43 -0.76
C VAL A 46 6.29 13.61 -0.59
N GLU A 47 6.20 12.29 -0.56
CA GLU A 47 7.37 11.43 -0.42
C GLU A 47 8.23 11.42 -1.70
N LEU A 48 7.62 11.52 -2.88
CA LEU A 48 8.34 11.69 -4.14
C LEU A 48 9.09 13.04 -4.18
N GLN A 49 8.46 14.13 -3.76
CA GLN A 49 9.14 15.43 -3.62
C GLN A 49 10.34 15.33 -2.69
N ARG A 50 10.14 14.76 -1.49
CA ARG A 50 11.22 14.56 -0.52
C ARG A 50 12.36 13.75 -1.12
N ARG A 51 12.05 12.69 -1.87
CA ARG A 51 13.05 11.88 -2.57
C ARG A 51 13.90 12.71 -3.54
N TYR A 52 13.28 13.58 -4.34
CA TYR A 52 14.00 14.42 -5.29
C TYR A 52 14.92 15.42 -4.59
N ASP A 53 14.46 16.02 -3.50
CA ASP A 53 15.23 17.00 -2.72
C ASP A 53 16.45 16.33 -2.05
N LEU A 54 16.24 15.14 -1.46
CA LEU A 54 17.32 14.35 -0.87
C LEU A 54 18.33 13.88 -1.93
N LEU A 55 17.85 13.50 -3.11
CA LEU A 55 18.69 13.05 -4.21
C LEU A 55 19.60 14.15 -4.74
N ASP A 56 19.09 15.37 -4.89
CA ASP A 56 19.89 16.52 -5.33
C ASP A 56 21.03 16.80 -4.33
N ASN A 57 20.71 16.78 -3.04
CA ASN A 57 21.70 16.93 -1.98
C ASN A 57 22.73 15.79 -1.98
N LEU A 58 22.28 14.55 -2.21
CA LEU A 58 23.17 13.38 -2.30
C LEU A 58 24.14 13.50 -3.47
N MET A 59 23.64 13.87 -4.66
CA MET A 59 24.45 14.06 -5.86
C MET A 59 25.52 15.14 -5.63
N TYR A 60 25.18 16.24 -4.98
CA TYR A 60 26.15 17.29 -4.63
C TYR A 60 27.27 16.76 -3.73
N VAL A 61 26.94 16.03 -2.66
CA VAL A 61 27.94 15.47 -1.74
C VAL A 61 28.83 14.45 -2.45
N VAL A 62 28.26 13.59 -3.30
CA VAL A 62 29.02 12.60 -4.07
C VAL A 62 29.97 13.28 -5.07
N GLN A 63 29.52 14.34 -5.76
CA GLN A 63 30.38 15.10 -6.68
C GLN A 63 31.58 15.72 -5.96
N GLN A 64 31.36 16.30 -4.77
CA GLN A 64 32.43 16.88 -3.95
C GLN A 64 33.45 15.82 -3.49
N ALA A 65 33.00 14.60 -3.18
CA ALA A 65 33.88 13.53 -2.72
C ALA A 65 34.58 12.76 -3.87
N ALA A 66 33.93 12.61 -5.02
CA ALA A 66 34.44 11.82 -6.15
C ALA A 66 35.30 12.62 -7.12
N GLY A 67 35.21 13.96 -7.11
CA GLY A 67 36.10 14.87 -7.86
C GLY A 67 35.90 14.91 -9.38
N ALA A 68 35.13 13.99 -9.97
CA ALA A 68 34.78 13.97 -11.39
C ALA A 68 33.38 13.36 -11.62
N GLU A 69 32.79 13.66 -12.79
CA GLU A 69 31.50 13.13 -13.21
C GLU A 69 31.60 11.60 -13.43
N ASN A 70 30.81 10.82 -12.69
CA ASN A 70 30.76 9.36 -12.78
C ASN A 70 29.55 8.92 -13.62
N ALA A 71 29.70 7.86 -14.41
CA ALA A 71 28.61 7.25 -15.18
C ALA A 71 27.36 6.97 -14.32
N THR A 72 27.53 6.56 -13.06
CA THR A 72 26.43 6.36 -12.10
C THR A 72 25.67 7.65 -11.81
N LEU A 73 26.38 8.77 -11.57
CA LEU A 73 25.74 10.07 -11.32
C LEU A 73 24.97 10.57 -12.55
N ARG A 74 25.48 10.28 -13.76
CA ARG A 74 24.78 10.60 -15.01
C ARG A 74 23.49 9.80 -15.17
N GLN A 75 23.53 8.50 -14.94
CA GLN A 75 22.33 7.64 -14.96
C GLN A 75 21.26 8.12 -13.98
N VAL A 76 21.66 8.60 -12.80
CA VAL A 76 20.75 9.14 -11.80
C VAL A 76 20.16 10.47 -12.22
N ALA A 77 20.99 11.35 -12.78
CA ALA A 77 20.52 12.63 -13.32
C ALA A 77 19.48 12.42 -14.43
N GLU A 78 19.75 11.48 -15.35
CA GLU A 78 18.83 11.10 -16.43
C GLU A 78 17.53 10.51 -15.88
N ALA A 79 17.61 9.53 -14.97
CA ALA A 79 16.43 8.92 -14.36
C ALA A 79 15.59 9.94 -13.57
N ARG A 80 16.24 10.86 -12.86
CA ARG A 80 15.56 11.95 -12.14
C ARG A 80 14.85 12.89 -13.11
N ALA A 81 15.51 13.25 -14.21
CA ALA A 81 14.92 14.12 -15.23
C ALA A 81 13.66 13.48 -15.84
N LEU A 82 13.71 12.18 -16.17
CA LEU A 82 12.54 11.44 -16.68
C LEU A 82 11.40 11.37 -15.65
N ALA A 83 11.73 11.10 -14.39
CA ALA A 83 10.74 11.05 -13.30
C ALA A 83 10.05 12.42 -13.09
N MET A 84 10.83 13.49 -13.03
CA MET A 84 10.33 14.86 -12.91
C MET A 84 9.50 15.28 -14.12
N GLN A 85 9.92 14.90 -15.33
CA GLN A 85 9.17 15.19 -16.55
C GLN A 85 7.80 14.50 -16.52
N ALA A 86 7.73 13.22 -16.17
CA ALA A 86 6.46 12.51 -16.06
C ALA A 86 5.57 13.09 -14.96
N ARG A 87 6.14 13.52 -13.84
CA ARG A 87 5.39 14.16 -12.74
C ARG A 87 4.79 15.52 -13.15
N GLN A 88 5.47 16.27 -14.02
CA GLN A 88 5.04 17.60 -14.45
C GLN A 88 4.12 17.58 -15.67
N ASP A 89 4.08 16.48 -16.42
CA ASP A 89 3.21 16.36 -17.60
C ASP A 89 1.76 16.11 -17.16
N PRO A 90 0.83 17.05 -17.42
CA PRO A 90 -0.58 16.89 -17.06
C PRO A 90 -1.27 15.77 -17.85
N ASN A 91 -0.65 15.25 -18.91
CA ASN A 91 -1.16 14.13 -19.70
C ASN A 91 -0.54 12.79 -19.29
N ALA A 92 0.52 12.80 -18.49
CA ALA A 92 1.10 11.58 -17.97
C ALA A 92 0.19 11.00 -16.88
N GLY A 93 -0.29 9.78 -17.11
CA GLY A 93 -1.03 9.04 -16.10
C GLY A 93 -0.13 8.51 -14.98
N HIS A 94 -0.73 8.19 -13.83
CA HIS A 94 0.00 7.66 -12.68
C HIS A 94 0.72 6.35 -13.00
N ALA A 95 0.24 5.55 -13.96
CA ALA A 95 0.94 4.35 -14.39
C ALA A 95 2.28 4.70 -15.05
N ALA A 96 2.29 5.68 -15.97
CA ALA A 96 3.51 6.13 -16.65
C ALA A 96 4.51 6.76 -15.67
N GLN A 97 4.02 7.59 -14.73
CA GLN A 97 4.85 8.13 -13.66
C GLN A 97 5.46 6.99 -12.83
N GLY A 98 4.69 5.98 -12.44
CA GLY A 98 5.18 4.84 -11.67
C GLY A 98 6.38 4.12 -12.33
N GLN A 99 6.36 3.95 -13.65
CA GLN A 99 7.45 3.29 -14.39
C GLN A 99 8.78 4.04 -14.25
N VAL A 100 8.78 5.36 -14.46
CA VAL A 100 10.00 6.17 -14.36
C VAL A 100 10.44 6.36 -12.91
N GLU A 101 9.51 6.40 -11.97
CA GLU A 101 9.82 6.45 -10.53
C GLU A 101 10.48 5.14 -10.05
N GLY A 102 10.14 4.01 -10.66
CA GLY A 102 10.81 2.72 -10.46
C GLY A 102 12.23 2.70 -11.03
N GLN A 103 12.44 3.24 -12.23
CA GLN A 103 13.77 3.41 -12.82
C GLN A 103 14.66 4.31 -11.95
N LEU A 104 14.10 5.40 -11.42
CA LEU A 104 14.81 6.25 -10.47
C LEU A 104 15.18 5.52 -9.18
N GLY A 105 14.27 4.74 -8.61
CA GLY A 105 14.56 3.91 -7.43
C GLY A 105 15.71 2.91 -7.68
N ASN A 106 15.82 2.34 -8.89
CA ASN A 106 16.96 1.52 -9.29
C ASN A 106 18.27 2.34 -9.36
N ALA A 107 18.24 3.52 -9.97
CA ALA A 107 19.40 4.39 -10.10
C ALA A 107 19.93 4.87 -8.73
N ILE A 108 19.03 5.18 -7.79
CA ILE A 108 19.34 5.55 -6.41
C ILE A 108 20.15 4.44 -5.71
N ARG A 109 19.73 3.18 -5.84
CA ARG A 109 20.47 2.04 -5.29
C ARG A 109 21.90 1.98 -5.83
N GLY A 110 22.10 2.31 -7.10
CA GLY A 110 23.42 2.41 -7.72
C GLY A 110 24.32 3.47 -7.06
N VAL A 111 23.80 4.65 -6.74
CA VAL A 111 24.56 5.71 -6.05
C VAL A 111 24.93 5.33 -4.64
N ILE A 112 24.00 4.68 -3.92
CA ILE A 112 24.25 4.20 -2.55
C ILE A 112 25.45 3.24 -2.51
N HIS A 113 25.63 2.41 -3.55
CA HIS A 113 26.78 1.49 -3.67
C HIS A 113 28.11 2.20 -4.01
N MET A 114 28.10 3.47 -4.42
CA MET A 114 29.36 4.19 -4.73
C MET A 114 30.28 4.33 -3.51
N GLN A 115 29.78 4.20 -2.28
CA GLN A 115 30.61 4.21 -1.07
C GLN A 115 31.72 3.15 -1.09
N GLU A 116 31.52 2.03 -1.78
CA GLU A 116 32.53 0.98 -1.94
C GLU A 116 33.68 1.42 -2.86
N GLN A 117 33.37 2.25 -3.86
CA GLN A 117 34.32 2.76 -4.84
C GLN A 117 35.06 4.01 -4.33
N TYR A 118 34.45 4.77 -3.43
CA TYR A 118 34.97 6.03 -2.91
C TYR A 118 35.03 6.00 -1.38
N PRO A 119 36.16 5.58 -0.77
CA PRO A 119 36.29 5.48 0.69
C PRO A 119 35.98 6.79 1.44
N ALA A 120 36.20 7.95 0.81
CA ALA A 120 35.85 9.25 1.38
C ALA A 120 34.35 9.40 1.71
N LEU A 121 33.47 8.67 1.00
CA LEU A 121 32.03 8.66 1.28
C LEU A 121 31.68 7.85 2.54
N GLN A 122 32.47 6.82 2.86
CA GLN A 122 32.23 5.95 4.02
C GLN A 122 32.38 6.71 5.34
N THR A 123 33.18 7.77 5.35
CA THR A 123 33.39 8.63 6.53
C THR A 123 32.67 9.97 6.44
N ASN A 124 31.94 10.23 5.36
CA ASN A 124 31.24 11.50 5.17
C ASN A 124 29.86 11.45 5.84
N GLN A 125 29.73 12.12 6.99
CA GLN A 125 28.49 12.11 7.77
C GLN A 125 27.27 12.63 6.98
N ASN A 126 27.44 13.62 6.10
CA ASN A 126 26.34 14.14 5.28
C ASN A 126 25.87 13.08 4.27
N PHE A 127 26.80 12.33 3.67
CA PHE A 127 26.46 11.24 2.75
C PHE A 127 25.70 10.12 3.48
N LEU A 128 26.20 9.67 4.64
CA LEU A 128 25.58 8.60 5.42
C LEU A 128 24.17 8.98 5.91
N GLN A 129 23.98 10.24 6.32
CA GLN A 129 22.67 10.76 6.70
C GLN A 129 21.70 10.77 5.49
N LEU A 130 22.12 11.32 4.36
CA LEU A 130 21.29 11.37 3.14
C LEU A 130 20.96 9.96 2.63
N GLN A 131 21.91 9.03 2.67
CA GLN A 131 21.68 7.62 2.34
C GLN A 131 20.59 7.00 3.24
N THR A 132 20.66 7.26 4.54
CA THR A 132 19.67 6.77 5.51
C THR A 132 18.29 7.37 5.24
N GLU A 133 18.21 8.70 5.09
CA GLU A 133 16.94 9.39 4.83
C GLU A 133 16.31 8.94 3.50
N LEU A 134 17.12 8.78 2.46
CA LEU A 134 16.65 8.33 1.16
C LEU A 134 16.13 6.89 1.21
N THR A 135 16.83 6.00 1.93
CA THR A 135 16.39 4.62 2.16
C THR A 135 15.08 4.57 2.96
N GLU A 136 14.94 5.43 3.98
CA GLU A 136 13.68 5.57 4.70
C GLU A 136 12.55 6.05 3.78
N THR A 137 12.80 7.05 2.94
CA THR A 137 11.80 7.55 1.98
C THR A 137 11.37 6.47 0.99
N GLU A 138 12.30 5.69 0.42
CA GLU A 138 11.98 4.54 -0.45
C GLU A 138 11.05 3.53 0.25
N ASN A 139 11.35 3.21 1.51
CA ASN A 139 10.52 2.31 2.30
C ASN A 139 9.14 2.90 2.63
N ARG A 140 9.08 4.22 2.91
CA ARG A 140 7.84 4.93 3.22
C ARG A 140 6.91 4.99 2.01
N ILE A 141 7.42 5.22 0.79
CA ILE A 141 6.62 5.27 -0.45
C ILE A 141 5.76 4.01 -0.64
N ALA A 142 6.23 2.85 -0.20
CA ALA A 142 5.52 1.59 -0.36
C ALA A 142 4.14 1.57 0.32
N ALA A 143 3.97 2.22 1.47
CA ALA A 143 2.70 2.21 2.21
C ALA A 143 1.62 3.10 1.58
N PRO A 144 1.86 4.41 1.31
CA PRO A 144 0.93 5.26 0.57
C PRO A 144 0.58 4.69 -0.80
N ARG A 145 1.54 4.07 -1.52
CA ARG A 145 1.26 3.39 -2.79
C ARG A 145 0.22 2.28 -2.65
N ARG A 146 0.37 1.40 -1.66
CA ARG A 146 -0.60 0.32 -1.41
C ARG A 146 -1.98 0.90 -1.06
N PHE A 147 -2.02 1.96 -0.26
CA PHE A 147 -3.26 2.61 0.13
C PHE A 147 -3.95 3.29 -1.05
N TYR A 148 -3.22 4.06 -1.86
CA TYR A 148 -3.70 4.65 -3.10
C TYR A 148 -4.26 3.59 -4.05
N ASN A 149 -3.51 2.52 -4.31
CA ASN A 149 -3.98 1.45 -5.20
C ASN A 149 -5.24 0.75 -4.66
N ALA A 150 -5.38 0.60 -3.34
CA ALA A 150 -6.61 0.10 -2.74
C ALA A 150 -7.81 1.04 -2.98
N ASN A 151 -7.60 2.35 -2.85
CA ASN A 151 -8.62 3.37 -3.10
C ASN A 151 -9.00 3.45 -4.59
N VAL A 152 -8.02 3.42 -5.49
CA VAL A 152 -8.22 3.32 -6.95
C VAL A 152 -9.08 2.10 -7.29
N ARG A 153 -8.78 0.94 -6.70
CA ARG A 153 -9.58 -0.28 -6.91
C ARG A 153 -11.02 -0.08 -6.45
N GLU A 154 -11.25 0.47 -5.26
CA GLU A 154 -12.60 0.69 -4.74
C GLU A 154 -13.37 1.71 -5.59
N TYR A 155 -12.73 2.80 -5.98
CA TYR A 155 -13.28 3.82 -6.86
C TYR A 155 -13.65 3.23 -8.22
N ASN A 156 -12.72 2.55 -8.89
CA ASN A 156 -12.93 1.93 -10.19
C ASN A 156 -14.02 0.85 -10.16
N THR A 157 -14.12 0.11 -9.06
CA THR A 157 -15.21 -0.85 -8.83
C THR A 157 -16.55 -0.12 -8.71
N ALA A 158 -16.60 0.96 -7.93
CA ALA A 158 -17.81 1.76 -7.75
C ALA A 158 -18.31 2.40 -9.06
N LEU A 159 -17.41 2.68 -10.01
CA LEU A 159 -17.77 3.14 -11.35
C LEU A 159 -18.43 2.05 -12.22
N GLN A 160 -18.24 0.78 -11.89
CA GLN A 160 -18.70 -0.35 -12.71
C GLN A 160 -19.97 -1.00 -12.15
N VAL A 161 -20.22 -0.92 -10.85
CA VAL A 161 -21.37 -1.55 -10.18
C VAL A 161 -22.59 -0.63 -10.12
N PHE A 162 -23.80 -1.19 -10.19
CA PHE A 162 -25.05 -0.44 -9.99
C PHE A 162 -25.22 -0.01 -8.52
N PRO A 163 -25.71 1.21 -8.22
CA PRO A 163 -26.14 2.26 -9.15
C PRO A 163 -25.01 3.16 -9.68
N GLY A 164 -23.78 2.99 -9.18
CA GLY A 164 -22.63 3.82 -9.50
C GLY A 164 -22.29 3.91 -11.00
N SER A 165 -22.49 2.84 -11.78
CA SER A 165 -22.26 2.85 -13.23
C SER A 165 -23.15 3.81 -14.02
N ILE A 166 -24.37 4.07 -13.54
CA ILE A 166 -25.28 5.07 -14.12
C ILE A 166 -24.81 6.46 -13.72
N SER A 167 -24.56 6.66 -12.42
CA SER A 167 -24.06 7.93 -11.86
C SER A 167 -22.73 8.34 -12.48
N ALA A 168 -21.85 7.38 -12.80
CA ALA A 168 -20.56 7.59 -13.43
C ALA A 168 -20.70 8.15 -14.85
N LYS A 169 -21.52 7.50 -15.68
CA LYS A 169 -21.77 7.91 -17.08
C LYS A 169 -22.42 9.29 -17.15
N MET A 170 -23.41 9.57 -16.31
CA MET A 170 -24.07 10.89 -16.27
C MET A 170 -23.18 11.99 -15.70
N GLY A 171 -22.33 11.66 -14.72
CA GLY A 171 -21.50 12.62 -13.99
C GLY A 171 -20.09 12.81 -14.54
N GLY A 172 -19.72 12.12 -15.62
CA GLY A 172 -18.38 12.21 -16.22
C GLY A 172 -17.26 11.67 -15.33
N PHE A 173 -17.55 10.69 -14.46
CA PHE A 173 -16.52 10.06 -13.64
C PHE A 173 -15.69 9.10 -14.49
N LYS A 174 -14.37 9.25 -14.46
CA LYS A 174 -13.41 8.42 -15.20
C LYS A 174 -12.65 7.50 -14.26
N PRO A 175 -12.21 6.31 -14.69
CA PRO A 175 -11.32 5.46 -13.90
C PRO A 175 -10.01 6.16 -13.58
N GLU A 176 -9.45 5.86 -12.41
CA GLU A 176 -8.09 6.25 -12.03
C GLU A 176 -7.10 5.11 -12.35
N GLU A 177 -5.85 5.48 -12.61
CA GLU A 177 -4.77 4.52 -12.87
C GLU A 177 -4.12 4.04 -11.57
N TYR A 178 -3.62 2.81 -11.55
CA TYR A 178 -2.80 2.34 -10.45
C TYR A 178 -1.39 2.94 -10.53
N PHE A 179 -0.78 3.21 -9.38
CA PHE A 179 0.61 3.63 -9.28
C PHE A 179 1.47 2.43 -8.92
N GLU A 180 2.28 1.96 -9.86
CA GLU A 180 3.17 0.81 -9.67
C GLU A 180 4.58 1.15 -10.13
N LEU A 181 5.57 0.71 -9.34
CA LEU A 181 6.99 0.98 -9.61
C LEU A 181 7.65 -0.11 -10.46
N ASP A 182 6.89 -1.16 -10.77
CA ASP A 182 7.35 -2.35 -11.48
C ASP A 182 6.74 -2.35 -12.88
N THR A 183 7.53 -2.79 -13.86
CA THR A 183 6.98 -3.21 -15.15
C THR A 183 6.26 -4.56 -14.96
N PRO A 184 5.31 -4.93 -15.83
CA PRO A 184 4.67 -6.24 -15.79
C PRO A 184 5.65 -7.43 -15.75
N GLU A 185 6.89 -7.27 -16.24
CA GLU A 185 7.93 -8.31 -16.18
C GLU A 185 8.45 -8.61 -14.77
N ALA A 186 8.47 -7.64 -13.84
CA ALA A 186 8.92 -7.87 -12.46
C ALA A 186 7.92 -8.68 -11.62
N ARG A 187 6.68 -8.84 -12.10
CA ARG A 187 5.67 -9.74 -11.51
C ARG A 187 5.91 -11.22 -11.84
N THR A 188 6.86 -11.53 -12.72
CA THR A 188 7.30 -12.89 -12.96
C THR A 188 8.23 -13.29 -11.82
N ALA A 189 7.68 -13.92 -10.77
CA ALA A 189 8.47 -14.51 -9.70
C ALA A 189 9.58 -15.39 -10.31
N PRO A 190 10.82 -15.37 -9.78
CA PRO A 190 11.88 -16.26 -10.26
C PRO A 190 11.35 -17.69 -10.23
N LYS A 191 11.29 -18.34 -11.40
CA LYS A 191 10.85 -19.73 -11.45
C LYS A 191 11.89 -20.55 -10.70
N LEU A 192 11.52 -21.08 -9.55
CA LEU A 192 12.34 -22.01 -8.73
C LEU A 192 12.91 -23.19 -9.54
N ARG A 193 12.36 -23.43 -10.74
CA ARG A 193 12.84 -24.45 -11.69
C ARG A 193 14.22 -24.14 -12.29
N ASP A 194 14.65 -22.88 -12.29
CA ASP A 194 15.91 -22.44 -12.90
C ASP A 194 17.07 -22.28 -11.88
N MET A 195 16.79 -22.43 -10.58
CA MET A 195 17.80 -22.28 -9.49
C MET A 195 18.54 -23.57 -9.13
N GLY A 196 18.37 -24.63 -9.91
CA GLY A 196 18.83 -25.97 -9.57
C GLY A 196 17.97 -26.59 -8.47
N GLN A 197 17.68 -27.88 -8.58
CA GLN A 197 16.91 -28.59 -7.56
C GLN A 197 17.70 -28.55 -6.24
N PRO A 198 17.05 -28.21 -5.11
CA PRO A 198 17.75 -28.24 -3.83
C PRO A 198 18.30 -29.64 -3.58
N ALA A 199 19.54 -29.74 -3.11
CA ALA A 199 20.30 -31.00 -2.97
C ALA A 199 19.57 -32.07 -2.14
N PHE A 200 18.60 -31.70 -1.29
CA PHE A 200 17.77 -32.63 -0.52
C PHE A 200 16.69 -33.37 -1.34
N MET A 201 16.42 -32.96 -2.59
CA MET A 201 15.54 -33.71 -3.52
C MET A 201 16.29 -34.78 -4.31
N GLN A 202 17.62 -34.82 -4.22
CA GLN A 202 18.40 -35.94 -4.76
C GLN A 202 18.14 -37.15 -3.86
N GLN A 203 17.35 -38.11 -4.36
CA GLN A 203 17.09 -39.35 -3.64
C GLN A 203 18.43 -39.97 -3.21
N PRO A 204 18.60 -40.34 -1.93
CA PRO A 204 19.77 -41.14 -1.56
C PRO A 204 19.72 -42.41 -2.41
N GLN A 205 20.79 -42.64 -3.19
CA GLN A 205 20.98 -43.91 -3.88
C GLN A 205 20.78 -45.01 -2.85
N GLN A 206 19.83 -45.91 -3.09
CA GLN A 206 19.51 -47.03 -2.22
C GLN A 206 20.78 -47.83 -1.98
N GLN A 207 21.43 -47.62 -0.83
CA GLN A 207 22.44 -48.53 -0.34
C GLN A 207 21.71 -49.83 -0.02
N GLN A 208 21.89 -50.81 -0.90
CA GLN A 208 21.36 -52.15 -0.75
C GLN A 208 21.84 -52.69 0.61
N MET A 209 20.90 -52.88 1.54
CA MET A 209 21.22 -53.53 2.81
C MET A 209 21.67 -54.98 2.54
N PRO A 210 22.73 -55.46 3.20
CA PRO A 210 23.16 -56.84 3.04
C PRO A 210 22.07 -57.82 3.50
N PRO A 211 21.96 -59.01 2.87
CA PRO A 211 20.91 -59.98 3.17
C PRO A 211 21.00 -60.50 4.61
N GLN A 212 19.84 -60.65 5.26
CA GLN A 212 19.73 -61.18 6.61
C GLN A 212 20.11 -62.68 6.65
N PRO A 213 20.84 -63.16 7.68
CA PRO A 213 21.16 -64.57 7.82
C PRO A 213 19.90 -65.40 8.18
N PRO A 214 19.82 -66.67 7.75
CA PRO A 214 18.64 -67.51 7.90
C PRO A 214 18.37 -67.88 9.38
N PRO A 215 17.09 -68.08 9.75
CA PRO A 215 16.71 -68.37 11.14
C PRO A 215 17.05 -69.81 11.51
N GLY A 216 17.90 -69.98 12.52
CA GLY A 216 18.32 -71.30 13.00
C GLY A 216 18.67 -71.31 14.49
N GLN A 217 17.78 -71.97 15.26
CA GLN A 217 18.06 -72.79 16.44
C GLN A 217 18.54 -72.07 17.72
N LEU A 218 17.65 -72.04 18.72
CA LEU A 218 17.96 -71.78 20.13
C LEU A 218 18.67 -72.99 20.75
N PRO A 219 19.83 -72.82 21.41
CA PRO A 219 20.29 -73.75 22.45
C PRO A 219 19.81 -73.30 23.85
N PRO A 220 19.55 -74.24 24.78
CA PRO A 220 18.88 -73.97 26.05
C PRO A 220 19.84 -73.52 27.17
N GLY A 221 19.32 -72.64 28.03
CA GLY A 221 19.53 -72.59 29.48
C GLY A 221 20.96 -72.68 30.04
N GLY A 222 21.50 -71.54 30.48
CA GLY A 222 22.65 -71.48 31.36
C GLY A 222 22.53 -70.30 32.32
N TYR A 223 22.35 -70.59 33.61
CA TYR A 223 22.28 -69.64 34.71
C TYR A 223 23.66 -69.02 35.00
N GLY A 224 23.74 -67.71 35.21
CA GLY A 224 24.97 -67.09 35.73
C GLY A 224 25.02 -65.56 35.73
N ALA A 225 24.55 -64.96 36.82
CA ALA A 225 25.11 -63.81 37.57
C ALA A 225 25.40 -62.43 36.87
N PRO A 226 25.43 -61.32 37.64
CA PRO A 226 25.03 -59.98 37.18
C PRO A 226 26.17 -59.13 36.62
N GLN A 227 25.88 -58.32 35.60
CA GLN A 227 26.74 -57.19 35.17
C GLN A 227 26.24 -55.86 35.76
N PRO A 228 27.14 -55.03 36.34
CA PRO A 228 26.81 -53.67 36.77
C PRO A 228 26.86 -52.67 35.61
N GLY A 229 25.80 -51.86 35.57
CA GLY A 229 25.60 -50.53 34.99
C GLY A 229 26.56 -49.95 33.94
N TYR A 230 26.00 -49.66 32.77
CA TYR A 230 26.24 -48.42 32.01
C TYR A 230 24.90 -47.91 31.46
N GLY A 231 24.66 -46.62 31.63
CA GLY A 231 23.36 -45.95 31.47
C GLY A 231 22.70 -46.12 30.10
N GLN A 232 21.38 -46.33 30.15
CA GLN A 232 20.48 -46.05 29.04
C GLN A 232 20.49 -44.56 28.77
N SER A 233 21.09 -44.15 27.65
CA SER A 233 20.79 -42.87 27.03
C SER A 233 19.43 -42.98 26.33
N PRO A 234 18.52 -42.02 26.52
CA PRO A 234 17.15 -42.10 26.02
C PRO A 234 17.09 -41.99 24.48
N GLN A 235 16.19 -42.77 23.89
CA GLN A 235 15.79 -42.63 22.49
C GLN A 235 15.31 -41.19 22.22
N PRO A 236 15.65 -40.58 21.07
CA PRO A 236 14.96 -39.38 20.62
C PRO A 236 13.50 -39.75 20.34
N GLY A 237 12.61 -39.35 21.25
CA GLY A 237 11.17 -39.44 21.03
C GLY A 237 10.78 -38.55 19.85
N TYR A 238 9.87 -39.05 19.02
CA TYR A 238 9.15 -38.26 18.04
C TYR A 238 8.52 -37.06 18.74
N GLN A 239 8.99 -35.85 18.43
CA GLN A 239 8.24 -34.65 18.75
C GLN A 239 6.99 -34.66 17.88
N GLN A 240 5.84 -34.89 18.51
CA GLN A 240 4.55 -34.58 17.91
C GLN A 240 4.53 -33.08 17.64
N GLN A 241 4.27 -32.70 16.38
CA GLN A 241 3.98 -31.32 16.02
C GLN A 241 2.82 -30.80 16.89
N PRO A 242 2.85 -29.54 17.37
CA PRO A 242 1.66 -28.91 17.90
C PRO A 242 0.60 -28.92 16.79
N GLY A 243 -0.50 -29.64 17.03
CA GLY A 243 -1.68 -29.52 16.18
C GLY A 243 -2.09 -28.06 16.10
N TYR A 244 -2.34 -27.57 14.90
CA TYR A 244 -2.92 -26.26 14.68
C TYR A 244 -4.27 -26.22 15.41
N ALA A 245 -4.36 -25.47 16.49
CA ALA A 245 -5.65 -25.11 17.06
C ALA A 245 -6.42 -24.35 15.97
N GLN A 246 -7.62 -24.83 15.63
CA GLN A 246 -8.57 -24.03 14.87
C GLN A 246 -8.75 -22.69 15.58
N PRO A 247 -8.71 -21.55 14.87
CA PRO A 247 -9.18 -20.30 15.46
C PRO A 247 -10.67 -20.47 15.80
N GLN A 248 -11.00 -20.31 17.07
CA GLN A 248 -12.40 -20.22 17.51
C GLN A 248 -13.04 -19.03 16.80
N GLN A 249 -14.22 -19.26 16.22
CA GLN A 249 -15.04 -18.22 15.63
C GLN A 249 -15.36 -17.15 16.69
N PRO A 250 -15.25 -15.85 16.39
CA PRO A 250 -15.78 -14.83 17.29
C PRO A 250 -17.30 -15.01 17.38
N GLY A 251 -17.77 -15.42 18.56
CA GLY A 251 -19.18 -15.35 18.89
C GLY A 251 -19.67 -13.91 18.81
N TYR A 252 -20.82 -13.70 18.18
CA TYR A 252 -21.51 -12.42 18.18
C TYR A 252 -22.04 -12.12 19.59
N GLY A 253 -21.19 -11.52 20.41
CA GLY A 253 -21.54 -10.94 21.70
C GLY A 253 -22.35 -9.65 21.50
N GLN A 254 -23.45 -9.57 22.24
CA GLN A 254 -24.43 -8.49 22.25
C GLN A 254 -23.80 -7.10 22.42
N SER A 255 -24.32 -6.16 21.64
CA SER A 255 -24.12 -4.71 21.79
C SER A 255 -24.54 -4.21 23.18
N PRO A 256 -23.73 -3.40 23.90
CA PRO A 256 -24.20 -2.67 25.07
C PRO A 256 -25.18 -1.57 24.64
N GLN A 257 -26.36 -1.55 25.24
CA GLN A 257 -27.30 -0.44 25.13
C GLN A 257 -26.72 0.83 25.83
N PRO A 258 -26.91 2.04 25.28
CA PRO A 258 -26.66 3.26 26.04
C PRO A 258 -27.74 3.44 27.12
N GLY A 259 -27.37 3.25 28.38
CA GLY A 259 -28.19 3.61 29.53
C GLY A 259 -28.14 5.12 29.77
N TYR A 260 -29.31 5.75 29.80
CA TYR A 260 -29.46 7.15 30.22
C TYR A 260 -29.27 7.25 31.74
N GLY A 261 -28.14 7.84 32.17
CA GLY A 261 -27.89 8.24 33.56
C GLY A 261 -28.05 9.75 33.72
N ALA A 262 -28.87 10.15 34.69
CA ALA A 262 -29.17 11.54 35.04
C ALA A 262 -27.94 12.32 35.59
N PRO A 263 -27.91 13.67 35.49
CA PRO A 263 -26.78 14.47 35.95
C PRO A 263 -26.82 14.72 37.46
N GLN A 264 -25.66 14.59 38.13
CA GLN A 264 -25.42 15.15 39.47
C GLN A 264 -24.40 16.30 39.42
N PRO A 265 -24.54 17.30 40.30
CA PRO A 265 -23.96 18.63 40.08
C PRO A 265 -22.65 18.86 40.86
N GLY A 266 -21.79 19.68 40.27
CA GLY A 266 -20.78 20.46 40.98
C GLY A 266 -19.36 19.92 40.88
N HIS A 267 -18.52 20.63 40.11
CA HIS A 267 -17.42 21.46 40.63
C HIS A 267 -16.67 22.08 39.43
N ALA A 268 -16.65 23.41 39.39
CA ALA A 268 -15.86 24.19 38.44
C ALA A 268 -14.41 24.28 38.92
N PRO A 269 -13.46 24.39 37.98
CA PRO A 269 -12.57 25.55 38.03
C PRO A 269 -12.48 26.26 36.68
N GLY A 270 -12.63 27.58 36.73
CA GLY A 270 -12.48 28.45 35.58
C GLY A 270 -11.03 28.71 35.22
N TYR A 271 -10.75 28.73 33.92
CA TYR A 271 -9.65 29.49 33.32
C TYR A 271 -10.16 30.07 32.01
N GLY A 272 -10.38 31.39 32.01
CA GLY A 272 -10.64 32.16 30.81
C GLY A 272 -9.33 32.49 30.11
N ALA A 273 -9.28 32.21 28.81
CA ALA A 273 -8.35 32.84 27.88
C ALA A 273 -9.15 33.24 26.61
N PRO A 274 -8.87 34.43 26.02
CA PRO A 274 -9.70 35.00 24.97
C PRO A 274 -9.54 34.30 23.61
N GLN A 275 -10.66 34.16 22.89
CA GLN A 275 -10.71 33.61 21.53
C GLN A 275 -10.03 34.56 20.52
N PRO A 276 -9.23 34.05 19.56
CA PRO A 276 -8.80 34.83 18.41
C PRO A 276 -9.99 35.16 17.49
N GLY A 277 -10.20 36.45 17.22
CA GLY A 277 -11.23 36.92 16.29
C GLY A 277 -10.97 36.47 14.86
N TYR A 278 -12.04 36.12 14.15
CA TYR A 278 -12.01 35.85 12.71
C TYR A 278 -11.62 37.12 11.93
N PRO A 279 -10.78 37.03 10.89
CA PRO A 279 -10.55 38.15 9.99
C PRO A 279 -11.84 38.49 9.23
N GLN A 280 -12.21 39.78 9.23
CA GLN A 280 -13.32 40.28 8.43
C GLN A 280 -13.03 40.14 6.93
N GLN A 281 -14.06 39.73 6.16
CA GLN A 281 -13.99 39.66 4.71
C GLN A 281 -13.76 41.06 4.10
N PRO A 282 -12.93 41.20 3.04
CA PRO A 282 -12.84 42.45 2.28
C PRO A 282 -14.17 42.77 1.58
N GLN A 283 -14.64 44.00 1.73
CA GLN A 283 -15.79 44.51 0.99
C GLN A 283 -15.51 44.48 -0.52
N GLN A 284 -16.42 43.87 -1.29
CA GLN A 284 -16.37 43.89 -2.75
C GLN A 284 -16.60 45.32 -3.28
N PRO A 285 -15.85 45.77 -4.30
CA PRO A 285 -16.14 47.03 -4.97
C PRO A 285 -17.47 46.94 -5.73
N GLN A 286 -18.33 47.94 -5.55
CA GLN A 286 -19.59 48.09 -6.27
C GLN A 286 -19.31 48.28 -7.77
N GLN A 287 -19.98 47.49 -8.61
CA GLN A 287 -19.89 47.63 -10.06
C GLN A 287 -20.66 48.87 -10.55
N PRO A 288 -20.14 49.62 -11.55
CA PRO A 288 -20.88 50.73 -12.17
C PRO A 288 -22.10 50.21 -12.94
N GLY A 289 -23.27 50.81 -12.67
CA GLY A 289 -24.52 50.51 -13.37
C GLY A 289 -24.43 50.82 -14.86
N TYR A 290 -24.80 49.84 -15.69
CA TYR A 290 -24.95 50.03 -17.12
C TYR A 290 -26.21 50.86 -17.42
N GLY A 291 -25.99 52.02 -18.03
CA GLY A 291 -27.04 52.91 -18.51
C GLY A 291 -27.87 52.28 -19.62
N GLN A 292 -29.19 52.43 -19.52
CA GLN A 292 -30.12 52.08 -20.59
C GLN A 292 -30.00 53.10 -21.73
N GLN A 293 -29.77 52.62 -22.95
CA GLN A 293 -29.93 53.41 -24.17
C GLN A 293 -31.38 53.30 -24.66
N PRO A 294 -32.00 54.38 -25.18
CA PRO A 294 -33.36 54.35 -25.69
C PRO A 294 -33.40 53.80 -27.12
N TYR A 295 -34.37 52.94 -27.39
CA TYR A 295 -34.73 52.46 -28.73
C TYR A 295 -35.27 53.62 -29.58
N GLY A 296 -34.74 53.76 -30.80
CA GLY A 296 -35.22 54.69 -31.81
C GLY A 296 -35.96 53.98 -32.96
N ARG A 297 -37.03 54.67 -33.39
CA ARG A 297 -37.96 54.46 -34.52
C ARG A 297 -38.98 53.33 -34.47
#